data_AF-A0A7Z0TCP7-F1
#
_entry.id   AF-A0A7Z0TCP7-F1
#
_cell.length_a   1.000
_cell.length_b   1.000
_cell.length_c   1.000
_cell.angle_alpha   90.00
_cell.angle_beta   90.00
_cell.angle_gamma   90.00
#
_symmetry.space_group_name_H-M   'P 1'
#
loop_
_entity.id
_entity.type
_entity.pdbx_description
1 polymer ?
#
loop_
_entity_poly.entity_id
_entity_poly.type
_entity_poly.pdbx_seq_one_letter_code
_entity_poly.pdbx_strand_id
1 'polypeptide(L)'
;ILSKLAADINNIFKYLFNNIHDKNKRKIYIPKSSDKYFTDSDIIHYGLITVIHTFGRDLKFNPHIHAIVSLGGFNKHYQYKKFKYFHVPSIAN
;
A
#
# COMPACT_ATOMS: atom_id res chain seq x y z
N ILE A 1 -18.15 9.79 -4.78
CA ILE A 1 -17.21 9.19 -5.76
C ILE A 1 -15.77 9.29 -5.26
N LEU A 2 -15.22 10.50 -5.05
CA LEU A 2 -13.85 10.66 -4.51
C LEU A 2 -13.61 9.97 -3.16
N SER A 3 -14.56 10.06 -2.23
CA SER A 3 -14.46 9.41 -0.92
C SER A 3 -14.41 7.88 -1.00
N LYS A 4 -15.11 7.29 -1.97
CA LYS A 4 -15.13 5.84 -2.21
C LYS A 4 -13.80 5.39 -2.83
N LEU A 5 -13.32 6.11 -3.85
CA LEU A 5 -12.00 5.88 -4.45
C LEU A 5 -10.87 5.95 -3.41
N ALA A 6 -10.88 6.98 -2.55
CA ALA A 6 -9.88 7.12 -1.49
C ALA A 6 -9.95 5.96 -0.48
N ALA A 7 -11.15 5.51 -0.12
CA ALA A 7 -11.34 4.37 0.78
C ALA A 7 -10.84 3.06 0.15
N ASP A 8 -11.13 2.83 -1.13
CA ASP A 8 -10.71 1.62 -1.85
C ASP A 8 -9.18 1.57 -2.00
N ILE A 9 -8.55 2.69 -2.40
CA ILE A 9 -7.09 2.83 -2.45
C ILE A 9 -6.45 2.56 -1.07
N ASN A 10 -7.03 3.10 0.01
CA ASN A 10 -6.55 2.88 1.36
C ASN A 10 -6.67 1.40 1.78
N ASN A 11 -7.77 0.73 1.42
CA ASN A 11 -7.96 -0.69 1.71
C ASN A 11 -6.93 -1.56 0.98
N ILE A 12 -6.64 -1.22 -0.27
CA ILE A 12 -5.61 -1.89 -1.07
C ILE A 12 -4.23 -1.71 -0.44
N PHE A 13 -3.85 -0.47 -0.08
CA PHE A 13 -2.57 -0.22 0.58
C PHE A 13 -2.48 -0.91 1.93
N LYS A 14 -3.57 -0.96 2.70
CA LYS A 14 -3.61 -1.70 3.96
C LYS A 14 -3.42 -3.20 3.74
N TYR A 15 -4.09 -3.79 2.75
CA TYR A 15 -3.93 -5.20 2.44
C TYR A 15 -2.49 -5.53 2.05
N LEU A 16 -1.87 -4.69 1.21
CA LEU A 16 -0.52 -4.90 0.67
C LEU A 16 0.59 -4.61 1.69
N PHE A 17 0.59 -3.42 2.31
CA PHE A 17 1.66 -2.97 3.19
C PHE A 17 1.53 -3.42 4.64
N ASN A 18 0.35 -3.89 5.08
CA ASN A 18 0.20 -4.46 6.41
C ASN A 18 -0.01 -5.98 6.38
N ASN A 19 0.02 -6.59 5.18
CA ASN A 19 -0.18 -8.01 4.93
C ASN A 19 -1.28 -8.62 5.82
N ILE A 20 -2.47 -8.02 5.75
CA ILE A 20 -3.57 -8.25 6.71
C ILE A 20 -3.98 -9.72 6.75
N HIS A 21 -3.95 -10.41 5.60
CA HIS A 21 -4.23 -11.84 5.50
C HIS A 21 -3.30 -12.69 6.37
N ASP A 22 -1.99 -12.55 6.16
CA ASP A 22 -1.00 -13.31 6.92
C ASP A 22 -0.97 -12.88 8.39
N LYS A 23 -1.25 -11.61 8.68
CA LYS A 23 -1.39 -11.09 10.03
C LYS A 23 -2.57 -11.74 10.77
N ASN A 24 -3.71 -11.92 10.10
CA ASN A 24 -4.86 -12.58 10.68
C ASN A 24 -4.60 -14.07 10.95
N LYS A 25 -3.89 -14.76 10.05
CA LYS A 25 -3.45 -16.15 10.28
C LYS A 25 -2.47 -16.27 11.46
N ARG A 26 -1.54 -15.33 11.61
CA ARG A 26 -0.49 -15.37 12.65
C ARG A 26 -0.95 -15.00 14.05
N LYS A 27 -1.97 -14.15 14.19
CA LYS A 27 -2.52 -13.73 15.51
C LYS A 27 -2.93 -14.90 16.40
N ILE A 28 -3.25 -16.06 15.80
CA ILE A 28 -3.63 -17.29 16.51
C ILE A 28 -2.40 -17.99 17.11
N TYR A 29 -1.22 -17.85 16.50
CA TYR A 29 -0.04 -18.65 16.82
C TYR A 29 1.13 -17.86 17.41
N ILE A 30 1.18 -16.54 17.23
CA ILE A 30 2.31 -15.69 17.64
C ILE A 30 1.82 -14.56 18.55
N PRO A 31 2.35 -14.41 19.79
CA PRO A 31 1.99 -13.31 20.67
C PRO A 31 2.53 -11.98 20.16
N LYS A 32 1.81 -10.88 20.46
CA LYS A 32 2.18 -9.49 20.05
C LYS A 32 3.56 -9.04 20.52
N SER A 33 4.08 -9.64 21.59
CA SER A 33 5.39 -9.36 22.17
C SER A 33 6.56 -9.96 21.38
N SER A 34 6.31 -10.91 20.47
CA SER A 34 7.37 -11.55 19.70
C SER A 34 7.85 -10.65 18.56
N ASP A 35 9.17 -10.58 18.34
CA ASP A 35 9.73 -9.86 17.18
C ASP A 35 9.30 -10.48 15.85
N LYS A 36 8.96 -11.77 15.85
CA LYS A 36 8.39 -12.49 14.69
C LYS A 36 6.92 -12.15 14.42
N TYR A 37 6.31 -11.35 15.29
CA TYR A 37 4.97 -10.82 15.06
C TYR A 37 4.95 -9.82 13.88
N PHE A 38 6.07 -9.15 13.59
CA PHE A 38 6.21 -8.21 12.47
C PHE A 38 6.92 -8.88 11.30
N THR A 39 6.39 -8.69 10.10
CA THR A 39 7.02 -9.10 8.84
C THR A 39 7.60 -7.90 8.11
N ASP A 40 8.46 -8.15 7.12
CA ASP A 40 8.92 -7.10 6.20
C ASP A 40 7.76 -6.47 5.41
N SER A 41 6.59 -7.13 5.40
CA SER A 41 5.32 -6.66 4.88
C SER A 41 4.42 -5.98 5.93
N ASP A 42 4.93 -5.61 7.10
CA ASP A 42 4.25 -4.75 8.10
C ASP A 42 4.84 -3.31 8.05
N ILE A 43 4.78 -2.70 6.86
CA ILE A 43 5.17 -1.31 6.60
C ILE A 43 3.99 -0.40 6.96
N ILE A 44 4.20 0.51 7.91
CA ILE A 44 3.17 1.46 8.35
C ILE A 44 3.38 2.87 7.78
N HIS A 45 4.59 3.17 7.31
CA HIS A 45 4.93 4.44 6.68
C HIS A 45 5.53 4.18 5.29
N TYR A 46 4.71 4.30 4.26
CA TYR A 46 5.13 4.21 2.86
C TYR A 46 5.10 5.60 2.20
N GLY A 47 5.91 5.78 1.16
CA GLY A 47 5.87 6.95 0.31
C GLY A 47 4.73 6.84 -0.71
N LEU A 48 3.93 7.89 -0.82
CA LEU A 48 2.87 8.04 -1.82
C LEU A 48 2.95 9.46 -2.40
N ILE A 49 3.08 9.55 -3.72
CA ILE A 49 2.95 10.81 -4.48
C ILE A 49 1.77 10.66 -5.42
N THR A 50 0.85 11.61 -5.38
CA THR A 50 -0.34 11.63 -6.24
C THR A 50 -0.34 12.88 -7.10
N VAL A 51 -0.50 12.70 -8.41
CA VAL A 51 -0.53 13.80 -9.39
C VAL A 51 -1.81 13.70 -10.22
N ILE A 52 -2.54 14.80 -10.32
CA ILE A 52 -3.73 14.89 -11.18
C ILE A 52 -3.32 15.55 -12.49
N HIS A 53 -3.63 14.90 -13.61
CA HIS A 53 -3.51 15.47 -14.93
C HIS A 53 -4.91 15.66 -15.51
N THR A 54 -5.16 16.83 -16.09
CA THR A 54 -6.44 17.18 -16.72
C THR A 54 -6.47 16.83 -18.20
N PHE A 55 -5.32 16.88 -18.86
CA PHE A 55 -5.18 16.63 -20.30
C PHE A 55 -4.28 15.43 -20.57
N GLY A 56 -4.59 14.70 -21.64
CA GLY A 56 -3.76 13.61 -22.14
C GLY A 56 -2.55 14.11 -22.93
N ARG A 57 -1.75 13.16 -23.42
CA ARG A 57 -0.57 13.46 -24.27
C ARG A 57 -0.92 14.26 -25.52
N ASP A 58 -2.12 14.04 -26.08
CA ASP A 58 -2.64 14.73 -27.27
C ASP A 58 -3.38 16.04 -26.92
N LEU A 59 -3.23 16.55 -25.70
CA LEU A 59 -3.87 17.77 -25.16
C LEU A 59 -5.40 17.75 -25.13
N LYS A 60 -6.03 16.60 -25.39
CA LYS A 60 -7.48 16.44 -25.22
C LYS A 60 -7.82 16.22 -23.76
N PHE A 61 -9.02 16.67 -23.38
CA PHE A 61 -9.54 16.49 -22.02
C PHE A 61 -9.58 14.99 -21.68
N ASN A 62 -8.77 14.60 -20.70
CA ASN A 62 -8.63 13.22 -20.25
C ASN A 62 -8.17 13.22 -18.78
N PRO A 63 -9.05 13.53 -17.84
CA PRO A 63 -8.69 13.67 -16.43
C PRO A 63 -8.30 12.31 -15.85
N HIS A 64 -7.07 12.21 -15.34
CA HIS A 64 -6.55 10.99 -14.73
C HIS A 64 -5.62 11.30 -13.55
N ILE A 65 -5.41 10.30 -12.71
CA ILE A 65 -4.58 10.40 -11.51
C ILE A 65 -3.41 9.43 -11.65
N HIS A 66 -2.19 9.93 -11.51
CA HIS A 66 -1.00 9.12 -11.30
C HIS A 66 -0.77 8.96 -9.80
N ALA A 67 -0.58 7.73 -9.35
CA ALA A 67 -0.11 7.42 -8.00
C ALA A 67 1.24 6.72 -8.12
N ILE A 68 2.25 7.28 -7.48
CA ILE A 68 3.59 6.68 -7.36
C ILE A 68 3.75 6.24 -5.91
N VAL A 69 4.09 4.98 -5.72
CA VAL A 69 4.19 4.35 -4.40
C VAL A 69 5.59 3.78 -4.23
N SER A 70 6.20 3.97 -3.06
CA SER A 70 7.49 3.37 -2.77
C SER A 70 7.40 1.85 -2.64
N LEU A 71 8.36 1.12 -3.22
CA LEU A 71 8.54 -0.33 -3.02
C LEU A 71 9.20 -0.64 -1.67
N GLY A 72 8.65 -0.08 -0.60
CA GLY A 72 9.20 -0.17 0.75
C GLY A 72 8.75 0.99 1.62
N GLY A 73 9.16 0.95 2.89
CA GLY A 73 8.81 1.98 3.86
C GLY A 73 9.25 1.58 5.27
N PHE A 74 8.82 2.34 6.27
CA PHE A 74 9.19 2.08 7.65
C PHE A 74 8.15 1.26 8.39
N ASN A 75 8.63 0.33 9.22
CA ASN A 75 7.81 -0.35 10.22
C ASN A 75 7.60 0.53 11.46
N LYS A 76 6.88 0.02 12.47
CA LYS A 76 6.64 0.72 13.74
C LYS A 76 7.88 1.04 14.57
N HIS A 77 9.02 0.46 14.23
CA HIS A 77 10.32 0.69 14.86
C HIS A 77 11.21 1.62 14.03
N TYR A 78 10.65 2.30 13.01
CA TYR A 78 11.37 3.16 12.08
C TYR A 78 12.50 2.44 11.32
N GLN A 79 12.40 1.11 11.18
CA GLN A 79 13.32 0.34 10.35
C GLN A 79 12.78 0.28 8.93
N TYR A 80 13.63 0.63 7.97
CA TYR A 80 13.27 0.54 6.56
C TYR A 80 13.16 -0.92 6.13
N LYS A 81 12.04 -1.26 5.51
CA LYS A 81 11.74 -2.57 4.92
C LYS A 81 11.51 -2.40 3.43
N LYS A 82 12.20 -3.22 2.64
CA LYS A 82 12.09 -3.23 1.19
C LYS A 82 11.03 -4.23 0.76
N PHE A 83 10.15 -3.82 -0.14
CA PHE A 83 9.22 -4.70 -0.82
C PHE A 83 9.83 -5.14 -2.15
N LYS A 84 9.86 -6.45 -2.44
CA LYS A 84 10.49 -6.98 -3.66
C LYS A 84 9.59 -6.90 -4.89
N TYR A 85 8.29 -7.08 -4.71
CA TYR A 85 7.35 -7.20 -5.81
C TYR A 85 5.99 -6.62 -5.46
N PHE A 86 5.44 -5.84 -6.39
CA PHE A 86 4.13 -5.22 -6.27
C PHE A 86 3.22 -5.83 -7.33
N HIS A 87 2.28 -6.67 -6.92
CA HIS A 87 1.31 -7.29 -7.82
C HIS A 87 0.21 -6.26 -8.16
N VAL A 88 0.44 -5.48 -9.23
CA VAL A 88 -0.51 -4.47 -9.73
C VAL A 88 -1.90 -5.06 -10.04
N PRO A 89 -2.05 -6.27 -10.61
CA PRO A 89 -3.38 -6.78 -10.97
C PRO A 89 -4.31 -7.01 -9.76
N SER A 90 -3.79 -7.17 -8.54
CA SER A 90 -4.62 -7.30 -7.33
C SER A 90 -5.29 -6.00 -6.88
N ILE A 91 -5.02 -4.89 -7.55
CA ILE A 91 -5.46 -3.52 -7.21
C ILE A 91 -6.46 -3.00 -8.25
N ALA A 92 -6.40 -3.52 -9.47
CA ALA A 92 -7.09 -2.96 -10.63
C ALA A 92 -8.38 -3.71 -11.02
N ASN A 93 -8.85 -4.64 -10.17
CA ASN A 93 -10.08 -5.41 -10.37
C ASN A 93 -11.18 -5.00 -9.41
#